data_AF-A0A953AJ98-F1
#
_entry.id   AF-A0A953AJ98-F1
#
_cell.length_a   1.000
_cell.length_b   1.000
_cell.length_c   1.000
_cell.angle_alpha   90.00
_cell.angle_beta   90.00
_cell.angle_gamma   90.00
#
_symmetry.space_group_name_H-M   'P 1'
#
loop_
_entity.id
_entity.type
_entity.pdbx_description
1 polymer ?
#
loop_
_entity_poly.entity_id
_entity_poly.type
_entity_poly.pdbx_seq_one_letter_code
_entity_poly.pdbx_strand_id
1 'polypeptide(L)'
;MAKKRKKNSGSGSSAVQRRAQIQAQAQLQSRSPQGSGGAKTGGAQSSSAFQSAASAPSKNAGSATARSATRAEAAARSTSATASTHQPQRRYVRRRVSGRTRWLIVAGALIVVLAIIGGFIVISQQHSSSGARGSTDPEVLKTVTSIDVNLLSQIGTGGQKNPLQAVTNRERLVGPNGKPEVFYWGAEFCPYCAAERWSLVIALSRFGHFSALPETTSSSTDVYPDTATFTFYGSSYTSSYIDFVPLEVEDRNQQPLQTPTQEQQSLVNALNPSGGFPFLDIANIYMSQGQSVDPGLLSGLSQKDIAIQLTNSSTSISKSILGVANYLTAAICVATNDQPASVCKATFIQSIEKQLPRVALANSGRTAFSLAPLTEGTLPAQSRLRLDKRAI
;
A
#
# COMPACT_ATOMS: atom_id res chain seq x y z
N MET A 1 15.00 -68.33 18.54
CA MET A 1 15.27 -67.14 19.39
C MET A 1 15.20 -65.87 18.55
N ALA A 2 14.70 -64.76 19.09
CA ALA A 2 14.54 -63.51 18.35
C ALA A 2 15.42 -62.39 18.93
N LYS A 3 15.96 -61.51 18.08
CA LYS A 3 16.17 -60.09 18.44
C LYS A 3 16.27 -59.18 17.21
N LYS A 4 15.41 -58.16 17.19
CA LYS A 4 15.34 -57.10 16.19
C LYS A 4 16.58 -56.19 16.26
N ARG A 5 17.01 -55.64 15.12
CA ARG A 5 17.62 -54.29 15.04
C ARG A 5 16.81 -53.44 14.07
N LYS A 6 16.08 -52.44 14.61
CA LYS A 6 15.48 -51.35 13.83
C LYS A 6 16.62 -50.47 13.28
N LYS A 7 16.56 -50.08 12.01
CA LYS A 7 17.35 -48.98 11.45
C LYS A 7 16.35 -47.90 11.04
N ASN A 8 16.36 -46.75 11.72
CA ASN A 8 15.43 -45.65 11.42
C ASN A 8 15.88 -44.94 10.13
N SER A 9 15.00 -44.88 9.14
CA SER A 9 15.07 -43.90 8.05
C SER A 9 14.38 -42.61 8.49
N GLY A 10 15.05 -41.47 8.30
CA GLY A 10 14.59 -40.19 8.86
C GLY A 10 15.14 -38.96 8.14
N SER A 11 14.93 -38.87 6.83
CA SER A 11 15.16 -37.64 6.06
C SER A 11 14.11 -37.50 4.96
N GLY A 12 12.89 -37.12 5.37
CA GLY A 12 11.74 -36.94 4.46
C GLY A 12 10.56 -36.18 5.06
N SER A 13 10.67 -35.68 6.30
CA SER A 13 9.55 -35.09 7.05
C SER A 13 9.45 -33.56 6.94
N SER A 14 10.56 -32.86 6.64
CA SER A 14 10.62 -31.39 6.70
C SER A 14 9.79 -30.69 5.61
N ALA A 15 9.75 -31.24 4.39
CA ALA A 15 8.96 -30.66 3.28
C ALA A 15 7.44 -30.79 3.51
N VAL A 16 7.00 -31.92 4.09
CA VAL A 16 5.57 -32.16 4.40
C VAL A 16 5.12 -31.27 5.55
N GLN A 17 5.94 -31.09 6.58
CA GLN A 17 5.62 -30.20 7.70
C GLN A 17 5.60 -28.72 7.30
N ARG A 18 6.46 -28.27 6.36
CA ARG A 18 6.37 -26.91 5.79
C ARG A 18 5.06 -26.68 5.01
N ARG A 19 4.62 -27.64 4.19
CA ARG A 19 3.32 -27.54 3.49
C ARG A 19 2.13 -27.50 4.45
N ALA A 20 2.18 -28.22 5.57
CA ALA A 20 1.12 -28.21 6.58
C ALA A 20 0.97 -26.85 7.30
N GLN A 21 2.07 -26.15 7.57
CA GLN A 21 2.01 -24.84 8.25
C GLN A 21 1.45 -23.73 7.35
N ILE A 22 1.79 -23.72 6.06
CA ILE A 22 1.27 -22.75 5.08
C ILE A 22 -0.26 -22.91 4.92
N GLN A 23 -0.76 -24.15 4.86
CA GLN A 23 -2.20 -24.42 4.78
C GLN A 23 -2.96 -24.04 6.07
N ALA A 24 -2.33 -24.15 7.24
CA ALA A 24 -2.95 -23.79 8.52
C ALA A 24 -3.18 -22.28 8.68
N GLN A 25 -2.31 -21.43 8.12
CA GLN A 25 -2.47 -19.97 8.18
C GLN A 25 -3.57 -19.47 7.22
N ALA A 26 -3.71 -20.08 6.04
CA ALA A 26 -4.76 -19.74 5.08
C ALA A 26 -6.19 -19.95 5.64
N GLN A 27 -6.40 -20.94 6.51
CA GLN A 27 -7.71 -21.20 7.14
C GLN A 27 -8.06 -20.27 8.31
N LEU A 28 -7.10 -19.51 8.86
CA LEU A 28 -7.37 -18.56 9.93
C LEU A 28 -7.81 -17.18 9.40
N GLN A 29 -7.44 -16.84 8.15
CA GLN A 29 -7.86 -15.58 7.52
C GLN A 29 -9.29 -15.63 6.96
N SER A 30 -9.87 -16.82 6.77
CA SER A 30 -11.26 -16.99 6.30
C SER A 30 -12.33 -16.89 7.43
N ARG A 31 -11.99 -16.27 8.58
CA ARG A 31 -12.91 -16.11 9.73
C ARG A 31 -12.91 -14.68 10.28
N SER A 32 -13.46 -13.74 9.52
CA SER A 32 -14.07 -12.52 10.08
C SER A 32 -15.59 -12.71 10.21
N PRO A 33 -16.21 -12.41 11.37
CA PRO A 33 -17.65 -12.59 11.57
C PRO A 33 -18.46 -11.36 11.09
N GLN A 34 -19.11 -11.49 9.95
CA GLN A 34 -20.47 -10.96 9.80
C GLN A 34 -21.40 -11.95 10.52
N GLY A 35 -22.42 -11.55 11.28
CA GLY A 35 -23.26 -10.38 11.12
C GLY A 35 -24.69 -10.85 10.86
N SER A 36 -25.35 -11.44 11.86
CA SER A 36 -26.70 -12.01 11.74
C SER A 36 -27.69 -11.21 12.57
N GLY A 37 -28.59 -10.47 11.90
CA GLY A 37 -29.62 -9.67 12.56
C GLY A 37 -30.79 -10.50 13.08
N GLY A 38 -31.44 -9.99 14.13
CA GLY A 38 -32.75 -10.46 14.60
C GLY A 38 -33.72 -9.28 14.68
N ALA A 39 -34.78 -9.31 13.87
CA ALA A 39 -35.79 -8.26 13.86
C ALA A 39 -36.91 -8.56 14.88
N LYS A 40 -37.38 -7.55 15.62
CA LYS A 40 -38.75 -7.50 16.16
C LYS A 40 -39.18 -6.09 16.60
N THR A 41 -40.11 -5.54 15.80
CA THR A 41 -41.34 -4.84 16.22
C THR A 41 -41.34 -3.86 17.40
N GLY A 42 -41.60 -2.58 17.08
CA GLY A 42 -42.71 -1.83 17.69
C GLY A 42 -42.37 -0.79 18.76
N GLY A 43 -43.27 0.19 18.90
CA GLY A 43 -43.30 1.12 20.03
C GLY A 43 -42.82 2.54 19.72
N ALA A 44 -43.76 3.42 19.37
CA ALA A 44 -43.53 4.86 19.51
C ALA A 44 -43.68 5.24 20.99
N GLN A 45 -42.85 6.15 21.50
CA GLN A 45 -43.31 7.32 22.27
C GLN A 45 -42.15 8.28 22.56
N SER A 46 -42.33 9.53 22.14
CA SER A 46 -41.57 10.68 22.62
C SER A 46 -42.10 11.09 23.98
N SER A 47 -41.22 11.26 24.97
CA SER A 47 -41.51 12.00 26.20
C SER A 47 -40.52 13.16 26.37
N SER A 48 -41.08 14.31 26.75
CA SER A 48 -40.44 15.62 26.83
C SER A 48 -39.78 15.88 28.19
N ALA A 49 -38.75 16.73 28.23
CA ALA A 49 -38.38 17.49 29.44
C ALA A 49 -37.37 18.63 29.17
N PHE A 50 -37.84 19.88 29.21
CA PHE A 50 -37.14 21.10 29.69
C PHE A 50 -35.81 21.56 28.98
N GLN A 51 -35.41 22.85 28.95
CA GLN A 51 -35.83 24.05 29.70
C GLN A 51 -35.46 25.36 28.92
N SER A 52 -36.29 26.42 29.04
CA SER A 52 -35.99 27.87 29.23
C SER A 52 -34.86 28.61 28.46
N ALA A 53 -34.93 29.91 28.08
CA ALA A 53 -35.91 31.00 28.30
C ALA A 53 -35.65 32.26 27.38
N ALA A 54 -36.57 33.26 27.44
CA ALA A 54 -36.41 34.71 27.13
C ALA A 54 -36.27 35.18 25.64
N SER A 55 -36.82 36.31 25.15
CA SER A 55 -37.79 37.29 25.70
C SER A 55 -38.41 38.26 24.64
N ALA A 56 -39.75 38.31 24.55
CA ALA A 56 -40.63 39.53 24.51
C ALA A 56 -40.58 40.55 23.29
N PRO A 57 -41.45 41.60 23.20
CA PRO A 57 -42.54 41.61 22.18
C PRO A 57 -42.97 42.97 21.51
N SER A 58 -43.91 42.94 20.55
CA SER A 58 -44.94 43.99 20.22
C SER A 58 -45.93 43.42 19.17
N LYS A 59 -47.28 43.38 19.28
CA LYS A 59 -48.33 44.45 19.29
C LYS A 59 -48.20 45.42 18.09
N ASN A 60 -49.25 45.78 17.32
CA ASN A 60 -50.69 45.89 17.61
C ASN A 60 -51.60 45.73 16.35
N ALA A 61 -52.93 45.83 16.49
CA ALA A 61 -53.94 45.65 15.42
C ALA A 61 -54.75 46.93 15.06
N GLY A 62 -55.47 46.89 13.93
CA GLY A 62 -56.54 47.84 13.50
C GLY A 62 -56.99 47.56 12.05
N SER A 63 -58.17 47.00 11.78
CA SER A 63 -59.51 47.63 11.72
C SER A 63 -59.71 48.55 10.49
N ALA A 64 -60.37 48.09 9.42
CA ALA A 64 -61.79 48.39 9.06
C ALA A 64 -61.81 49.12 7.68
N THR A 65 -62.90 49.27 6.88
CA THR A 65 -64.34 49.01 7.05
C THR A 65 -65.04 48.96 5.67
N ALA A 66 -66.14 48.19 5.52
CA ALA A 66 -67.34 48.48 4.68
C ALA A 66 -67.16 48.76 3.16
N ARG A 67 -68.17 48.83 2.26
CA ARG A 67 -69.66 48.84 2.24
C ARG A 67 -70.06 48.28 0.84
N SER A 68 -71.27 47.87 0.44
CA SER A 68 -72.66 47.96 0.94
C SER A 68 -73.45 46.69 0.53
N ALA A 69 -74.78 46.68 0.68
CA ALA A 69 -75.71 45.69 0.10
C ALA A 69 -77.04 46.38 -0.31
N THR A 70 -77.83 45.78 -1.21
CA THR A 70 -79.31 45.84 -1.39
C THR A 70 -79.70 45.35 -2.81
N ARG A 71 -80.93 44.97 -3.16
CA ARG A 71 -82.06 44.21 -2.54
C ARG A 71 -83.14 44.00 -3.64
N ALA A 72 -84.02 43.00 -3.48
CA ALA A 72 -85.34 42.83 -4.12
C ALA A 72 -85.42 42.27 -5.57
N GLU A 73 -86.56 41.75 -6.06
CA GLU A 73 -87.60 40.86 -5.47
C GLU A 73 -88.54 40.36 -6.60
N ALA A 74 -89.13 39.17 -6.43
CA ALA A 74 -90.37 38.64 -7.07
C ALA A 74 -90.56 38.49 -8.61
N ALA A 75 -90.69 37.21 -8.99
CA ALA A 75 -91.86 36.60 -9.66
C ALA A 75 -92.11 36.71 -11.20
N ALA A 76 -92.00 35.56 -11.87
CA ALA A 76 -93.04 35.01 -12.76
C ALA A 76 -92.93 33.47 -12.84
N ARG A 77 -94.06 32.75 -12.98
CA ARG A 77 -94.14 31.28 -12.99
C ARG A 77 -94.28 30.70 -14.41
N SER A 78 -93.91 29.40 -14.49
CA SER A 78 -94.35 28.33 -15.41
C SER A 78 -93.31 27.93 -16.50
N THR A 79 -93.10 26.66 -16.86
CA THR A 79 -93.76 25.37 -16.50
C THR A 79 -92.74 24.24 -16.26
N SER A 80 -93.23 23.08 -15.81
CA SER A 80 -92.48 21.87 -15.40
C SER A 80 -91.82 21.04 -16.51
N ALA A 81 -90.62 20.51 -16.25
CA ALA A 81 -90.18 19.18 -16.72
C ALA A 81 -89.08 18.59 -15.80
N THR A 82 -89.11 17.28 -15.58
CA THR A 82 -88.31 16.54 -14.59
C THR A 82 -87.12 15.83 -15.24
N ALA A 83 -85.90 15.90 -14.67
CA ALA A 83 -84.89 14.82 -14.70
C ALA A 83 -83.67 15.17 -13.84
N SER A 84 -83.16 14.20 -13.07
CA SER A 84 -81.92 14.29 -12.29
C SER A 84 -80.77 13.59 -13.02
N THR A 85 -79.56 14.19 -13.09
CA THR A 85 -78.34 13.40 -13.36
C THR A 85 -77.03 14.02 -12.85
N HIS A 86 -76.31 13.19 -12.08
CA HIS A 86 -74.92 13.19 -11.62
C HIS A 86 -73.87 14.24 -12.05
N GLN A 87 -73.06 14.62 -11.04
CA GLN A 87 -71.73 15.21 -11.16
C GLN A 87 -70.73 14.28 -11.90
N PRO A 88 -69.80 14.82 -12.71
CA PRO A 88 -68.74 14.03 -13.33
C PRO A 88 -67.51 13.86 -12.40
N GLN A 89 -67.24 12.62 -11.96
CA GLN A 89 -65.96 12.30 -11.33
C GLN A 89 -64.82 12.16 -12.36
N ARG A 90 -63.67 12.79 -12.07
CA ARG A 90 -62.45 12.67 -12.90
C ARG A 90 -61.87 11.25 -12.83
N ARG A 91 -62.01 10.49 -13.92
CA ARG A 91 -61.36 9.17 -14.08
C ARG A 91 -59.89 9.35 -14.47
N TYR A 92 -58.96 8.85 -13.64
CA TYR A 92 -57.57 8.67 -14.04
C TYR A 92 -57.45 7.50 -15.04
N VAL A 93 -57.04 7.80 -16.27
CA VAL A 93 -56.80 6.77 -17.30
C VAL A 93 -55.40 6.18 -17.14
N ARG A 94 -55.30 5.01 -16.49
CA ARG A 94 -54.04 4.24 -16.43
C ARG A 94 -53.78 3.58 -17.79
N ARG A 95 -53.00 4.22 -18.67
CA ARG A 95 -52.52 3.61 -19.92
C ARG A 95 -51.77 2.30 -19.62
N ARG A 96 -52.36 1.15 -19.97
CA ARG A 96 -51.65 -0.13 -19.98
C ARG A 96 -50.71 -0.16 -21.19
N VAL A 97 -49.42 0.01 -20.99
CA VAL A 97 -48.41 -0.28 -22.01
C VAL A 97 -48.22 -1.80 -22.10
N SER A 98 -48.24 -2.35 -23.32
CA SER A 98 -48.18 -3.79 -23.58
C SER A 98 -46.90 -4.44 -23.02
N GLY A 99 -47.04 -5.62 -22.41
CA GLY A 99 -45.95 -6.39 -21.82
C GLY A 99 -44.87 -6.82 -22.82
N ARG A 100 -45.19 -6.85 -24.13
CA ARG A 100 -44.24 -7.15 -25.22
C ARG A 100 -43.07 -6.16 -25.27
N THR A 101 -43.31 -4.90 -24.90
CA THR A 101 -42.27 -3.84 -24.87
C THR A 101 -41.24 -4.05 -23.76
N ARG A 102 -41.63 -4.65 -22.62
CA ARG A 102 -40.71 -4.90 -21.49
C ARG A 102 -39.69 -6.00 -21.83
N TRP A 103 -40.13 -7.04 -22.54
CA TRP A 103 -39.25 -8.12 -23.01
C TRP A 103 -38.17 -7.62 -23.97
N LEU A 104 -38.50 -6.70 -24.87
CA LEU A 104 -37.52 -6.11 -25.80
C LEU A 104 -36.45 -5.27 -25.08
N ILE A 105 -36.81 -4.55 -24.01
CA ILE A 105 -35.86 -3.79 -23.19
C ILE A 105 -34.93 -4.73 -22.42
N VAL A 106 -35.45 -5.82 -21.84
CA VAL A 106 -34.64 -6.82 -21.12
C VAL A 106 -33.70 -7.57 -22.07
N ALA A 107 -34.20 -7.99 -23.25
CA ALA A 107 -33.37 -8.64 -24.26
C ALA A 107 -32.27 -7.72 -24.82
N GLY A 108 -32.60 -6.44 -25.09
CA GLY A 108 -31.63 -5.43 -25.51
C GLY A 108 -30.56 -5.18 -24.45
N ALA A 109 -30.94 -5.04 -23.18
CA ALA A 109 -30.00 -4.90 -22.08
C ALA A 109 -29.07 -6.12 -21.93
N LEU A 110 -29.60 -7.35 -22.07
CA LEU A 110 -28.80 -8.58 -22.07
C LEU A 110 -27.79 -8.63 -23.22
N ILE A 111 -28.18 -8.23 -24.43
CA ILE A 111 -27.26 -8.19 -25.58
C ILE A 111 -26.17 -7.13 -25.37
N VAL A 112 -26.51 -5.94 -24.84
CA VAL A 112 -25.51 -4.92 -24.50
C VAL A 112 -24.57 -5.39 -23.40
N VAL A 113 -25.06 -6.06 -22.35
CA VAL A 113 -24.23 -6.65 -21.29
C VAL A 113 -23.32 -7.75 -21.86
N LEU A 114 -23.82 -8.63 -22.73
CA LEU A 114 -23.00 -9.66 -23.38
C LEU A 114 -21.98 -9.07 -24.36
N ALA A 115 -22.30 -7.97 -25.04
CA ALA A 115 -21.37 -7.24 -25.90
C ALA A 115 -20.29 -6.50 -25.09
N ILE A 116 -20.64 -5.95 -23.92
CA ILE A 116 -19.67 -5.36 -22.98
C ILE A 116 -18.76 -6.46 -22.41
N ILE A 117 -19.31 -7.59 -21.96
CA ILE A 117 -18.53 -8.73 -21.46
C ILE A 117 -17.64 -9.32 -22.56
N GLY A 118 -18.17 -9.53 -23.77
CA GLY A 118 -17.42 -10.01 -24.92
C GLY A 118 -16.32 -9.03 -25.34
N GLY A 119 -16.61 -7.73 -25.37
CA GLY A 119 -15.62 -6.69 -25.62
C GLY A 119 -14.53 -6.65 -24.56
N PHE A 120 -14.88 -6.80 -23.28
CA PHE A 120 -13.92 -6.86 -22.17
C PHE A 120 -13.03 -8.11 -22.25
N ILE A 121 -13.59 -9.26 -22.65
CA ILE A 121 -12.86 -10.52 -22.87
C ILE A 121 -11.92 -10.43 -24.10
N VAL A 122 -12.33 -9.74 -25.17
CA VAL A 122 -11.49 -9.54 -26.36
C VAL A 122 -10.36 -8.53 -26.06
N ILE A 123 -10.66 -7.44 -25.35
CA ILE A 123 -9.66 -6.44 -24.96
C ILE A 123 -8.66 -7.01 -23.94
N SER A 124 -9.09 -7.87 -23.00
CA SER A 124 -8.16 -8.54 -22.08
C SER A 124 -7.26 -9.57 -22.78
N GLN A 125 -7.74 -10.23 -23.83
CA GLN A 125 -6.92 -11.12 -24.66
C GLN A 125 -5.94 -10.37 -25.58
N GLN A 126 -6.21 -9.11 -25.92
CA GLN A 126 -5.31 -8.29 -26.74
C GLN A 126 -4.12 -7.69 -25.99
N HIS A 127 -4.17 -7.61 -24.65
CA HIS A 127 -3.07 -7.16 -23.80
C HIS A 127 -2.43 -8.31 -22.98
N SER A 128 -2.50 -9.54 -23.50
CA SER A 128 -1.75 -10.68 -22.95
C SER A 128 -0.25 -10.57 -23.28
N SER A 129 0.44 -9.63 -22.64
CA SER A 129 1.90 -9.69 -22.53
C SER A 129 2.27 -10.98 -21.81
N SER A 130 2.81 -11.94 -22.54
CA SER A 130 3.28 -13.21 -21.97
C SER A 130 4.23 -12.92 -20.81
N GLY A 131 3.89 -13.37 -19.59
CA GLY A 131 4.63 -13.10 -18.35
C GLY A 131 6.04 -13.72 -18.26
N ALA A 132 6.76 -13.86 -19.37
CA ALA A 132 8.18 -14.15 -19.32
C ALA A 132 8.94 -12.91 -18.80
N ARG A 133 10.07 -13.14 -18.10
CA ARG A 133 10.97 -12.04 -17.72
C ARG A 133 11.48 -11.35 -18.99
N GLY A 134 11.23 -10.05 -19.10
CA GLY A 134 11.65 -9.21 -20.22
C GLY A 134 12.84 -8.32 -19.87
N SER A 135 13.54 -7.83 -20.89
CA SER A 135 14.34 -6.60 -20.74
C SER A 135 13.45 -5.44 -20.33
N THR A 136 13.94 -4.53 -19.48
CA THR A 136 13.22 -3.29 -19.16
C THR A 136 13.00 -2.47 -20.44
N ASP A 137 11.79 -1.93 -20.63
CA ASP A 137 11.57 -0.87 -21.62
C ASP A 137 12.42 0.36 -21.21
N PRO A 138 13.31 0.88 -22.08
CA PRO A 138 14.16 2.02 -21.74
C PRO A 138 13.40 3.29 -21.32
N GLU A 139 12.19 3.51 -21.83
CA GLU A 139 11.32 4.62 -21.42
C GLU A 139 10.74 4.39 -20.03
N VAL A 140 10.34 3.15 -19.71
CA VAL A 140 9.90 2.77 -18.36
C VAL A 140 11.04 2.94 -17.37
N LEU A 141 12.22 2.38 -17.66
CA LEU A 141 13.41 2.49 -16.80
C LEU A 141 13.78 3.96 -16.55
N LYS A 142 13.86 4.77 -17.61
CA LYS A 142 14.12 6.21 -17.50
C LYS A 142 13.08 6.91 -16.63
N THR A 143 11.80 6.59 -16.80
CA THR A 143 10.72 7.21 -16.02
C THR A 143 10.83 6.88 -14.54
N VAL A 144 10.94 5.60 -14.16
CA VAL A 144 10.98 5.21 -12.73
C VAL A 144 12.29 5.61 -12.04
N THR A 145 13.40 5.74 -12.77
CA THR A 145 14.68 6.18 -12.21
C THR A 145 14.83 7.70 -12.14
N SER A 146 14.02 8.46 -12.88
CA SER A 146 14.16 9.93 -13.06
C SER A 146 12.86 10.72 -12.81
N ILE A 147 12.04 10.29 -11.84
CA ILE A 147 10.83 11.03 -11.44
C ILE A 147 11.22 12.44 -10.94
N ASP A 148 10.54 13.47 -11.46
CA ASP A 148 10.81 14.87 -11.12
C ASP A 148 10.64 15.16 -9.61
N VAL A 149 11.56 15.94 -9.05
CA VAL A 149 11.60 16.23 -7.60
C VAL A 149 10.46 17.15 -7.15
N ASN A 150 9.96 18.02 -8.03
CA ASN A 150 8.81 18.88 -7.74
C ASN A 150 7.52 18.05 -7.74
N LEU A 151 7.39 17.08 -8.65
CA LEU A 151 6.29 16.10 -8.65
C LEU A 151 6.29 15.27 -7.36
N LEU A 152 7.45 14.76 -6.92
CA LEU A 152 7.58 14.07 -5.64
C LEU A 152 7.23 14.96 -4.45
N SER A 153 7.66 16.23 -4.47
CA SER A 153 7.34 17.21 -3.43
C SER A 153 5.86 17.62 -3.42
N GLN A 154 5.20 17.67 -4.58
CA GLN A 154 3.77 17.97 -4.72
C GLN A 154 2.91 16.84 -4.18
N ILE A 155 3.34 15.58 -4.37
CA ILE A 155 2.64 14.40 -3.86
C ILE A 155 2.85 14.24 -2.35
N GLY A 156 4.06 14.49 -1.84
CA GLY A 156 4.40 14.28 -0.44
C GLY A 156 4.17 12.82 -0.04
N THR A 157 3.34 12.58 0.98
CA THR A 157 2.94 11.21 1.37
C THR A 157 1.86 10.60 0.48
N GLY A 158 1.30 11.36 -0.48
CA GLY A 158 0.23 10.90 -1.38
C GLY A 158 -1.04 10.43 -0.67
N GLY A 159 -1.27 10.89 0.57
CA GLY A 159 -2.36 10.42 1.43
C GLY A 159 -2.19 8.99 1.95
N GLN A 160 -1.04 8.35 1.70
CA GLN A 160 -0.74 7.01 2.18
C GLN A 160 -0.44 7.03 3.68
N LYS A 161 -0.83 5.96 4.38
CA LYS A 161 -0.40 5.72 5.75
C LYS A 161 1.08 5.35 5.73
N ASN A 162 1.81 5.71 6.78
CA ASN A 162 3.19 5.30 6.96
C ASN A 162 3.26 3.76 7.04
N PRO A 163 3.98 3.07 6.12
CA PRO A 163 4.06 1.61 6.09
C PRO A 163 5.20 1.05 6.96
N LEU A 164 5.97 1.92 7.61
CA LEU A 164 7.20 1.56 8.32
C LEU A 164 6.96 1.37 9.81
N GLN A 165 7.56 0.32 10.35
CA GLN A 165 7.62 -0.01 11.77
C GLN A 165 9.04 0.20 12.28
N ALA A 166 9.22 0.74 13.49
CA ALA A 166 10.55 0.81 14.10
C ALA A 166 11.07 -0.58 14.43
N VAL A 167 12.29 -0.87 14.00
CA VAL A 167 13.07 -2.00 14.50
C VAL A 167 13.88 -1.51 15.70
N THR A 168 13.77 -2.20 16.84
CA THR A 168 14.43 -1.79 18.10
C THR A 168 15.29 -2.91 18.65
N ASN A 169 16.27 -2.57 19.50
CA ASN A 169 17.15 -3.54 20.17
C ASN A 169 17.94 -4.44 19.20
N ARG A 170 18.29 -3.93 18.02
CA ARG A 170 19.14 -4.61 17.04
C ARG A 170 20.27 -3.67 16.62
N GLU A 171 21.41 -4.26 16.27
CA GLU A 171 22.51 -3.54 15.63
C GLU A 171 22.14 -3.19 14.19
N ARG A 172 22.69 -2.08 13.68
CA ARG A 172 22.41 -1.62 12.31
C ARG A 172 22.82 -2.69 11.31
N LEU A 173 21.90 -3.12 10.44
CA LEU A 173 22.22 -4.05 9.36
C LEU A 173 23.11 -3.35 8.34
N VAL A 174 24.26 -3.95 8.05
CA VAL A 174 25.23 -3.49 7.05
C VAL A 174 25.43 -4.59 6.02
N GLY A 175 25.46 -4.20 4.75
CA GLY A 175 25.53 -5.12 3.63
C GLY A 175 26.95 -5.47 3.23
N PRO A 176 27.12 -6.20 2.10
CA PRO A 176 28.40 -6.77 1.68
C PRO A 176 29.54 -5.75 1.47
N ASN A 177 29.23 -4.47 1.26
CA ASN A 177 30.22 -3.40 1.07
C ASN A 177 30.31 -2.47 2.30
N GLY A 178 29.76 -2.87 3.45
CA GLY A 178 29.81 -2.13 4.71
C GLY A 178 28.89 -0.90 4.78
N LYS A 179 28.00 -0.71 3.79
CA LYS A 179 26.98 0.35 3.81
C LYS A 179 25.71 -0.14 4.51
N PRO A 180 24.82 0.74 5.00
CA PRO A 180 23.49 0.36 5.48
C PRO A 180 22.78 -0.54 4.46
N GLU A 181 22.30 -1.70 4.90
CA GLU A 181 21.59 -2.63 4.03
C GLU A 181 20.13 -2.23 3.84
N VAL A 182 19.63 -2.33 2.62
CA VAL A 182 18.20 -2.39 2.30
C VAL A 182 17.91 -3.81 1.82
N PHE A 183 17.37 -4.64 2.71
CA PHE A 183 17.06 -6.03 2.44
C PHE A 183 15.62 -6.18 1.95
N TYR A 184 15.42 -6.82 0.80
CA TYR A 184 14.10 -7.10 0.26
C TYR A 184 13.86 -8.62 0.14
N TRP A 185 12.72 -9.07 0.63
CA TRP A 185 12.23 -10.44 0.56
C TRP A 185 10.92 -10.47 -0.21
N GLY A 186 10.94 -11.07 -1.39
CA GLY A 186 9.82 -11.14 -2.32
C GLY A 186 9.69 -12.48 -3.01
N ALA A 187 8.64 -12.59 -3.80
CA ALA A 187 8.44 -13.63 -4.79
C ALA A 187 7.76 -13.00 -6.01
N GLU A 188 8.09 -13.45 -7.21
CA GLU A 188 7.52 -12.87 -8.43
C GLU A 188 6.03 -13.17 -8.57
N PHE A 189 5.54 -14.32 -8.10
CA PHE A 189 4.11 -14.68 -8.20
C PHE A 189 3.19 -13.71 -7.46
N CYS A 190 3.72 -13.04 -6.42
CA CYS A 190 2.98 -12.28 -5.44
C CYS A 190 2.58 -10.89 -6.00
N PRO A 191 1.28 -10.59 -6.19
CA PRO A 191 0.84 -9.28 -6.72
C PRO A 191 1.06 -8.12 -5.75
N TYR A 192 1.01 -8.39 -4.44
CA TYR A 192 1.38 -7.43 -3.40
C TYR A 192 2.83 -6.97 -3.53
N CYS A 193 3.71 -7.89 -3.89
CA CYS A 193 5.11 -7.65 -4.19
C CYS A 193 5.25 -6.86 -5.50
N ALA A 194 4.47 -7.23 -6.53
CA ALA A 194 4.43 -6.52 -7.81
C ALA A 194 4.10 -5.02 -7.65
N ALA A 195 3.13 -4.69 -6.80
CA ALA A 195 2.79 -3.30 -6.50
C ALA A 195 3.90 -2.58 -5.70
N GLU A 196 4.45 -3.21 -4.66
CA GLU A 196 5.45 -2.59 -3.77
C GLU A 196 6.79 -2.30 -4.46
N ARG A 197 7.20 -3.15 -5.42
CA ARG A 197 8.46 -2.99 -6.17
C ARG A 197 8.57 -1.65 -6.88
N TRP A 198 7.46 -1.09 -7.39
CA TRP A 198 7.47 0.24 -8.02
C TRP A 198 7.95 1.33 -7.06
N SER A 199 7.39 1.36 -5.85
CA SER A 199 7.75 2.34 -4.81
C SER A 199 9.20 2.19 -4.38
N LEU A 200 9.66 0.95 -4.24
CA LEU A 200 11.03 0.63 -3.84
C LEU A 200 12.06 1.00 -4.91
N VAL A 201 11.80 0.70 -6.20
CA VAL A 201 12.65 1.11 -7.33
C VAL A 201 12.83 2.63 -7.37
N ILE A 202 11.74 3.38 -7.21
CA ILE A 202 11.76 4.85 -7.27
C ILE A 202 12.51 5.44 -6.06
N ALA A 203 12.35 4.84 -4.87
CA ALA A 203 13.13 5.23 -3.69
C ALA A 203 14.63 4.94 -3.87
N LEU A 204 14.99 3.71 -4.26
CA LEU A 204 16.38 3.28 -4.46
C LEU A 204 17.12 4.09 -5.56
N SER A 205 16.41 4.50 -6.61
CA SER A 205 16.96 5.32 -7.70
C SER A 205 17.40 6.72 -7.26
N ARG A 206 16.98 7.17 -6.07
CA ARG A 206 17.43 8.44 -5.46
C ARG A 206 18.80 8.31 -4.78
N PHE A 207 19.22 7.07 -4.45
CA PHE A 207 20.47 6.76 -3.77
C PHE A 207 21.47 5.98 -4.65
N GLY A 208 21.11 5.67 -5.89
CA GLY A 208 21.93 4.81 -6.74
C GLY A 208 21.32 4.63 -8.14
N HIS A 209 21.88 3.69 -8.90
CA HIS A 209 21.53 3.47 -10.29
C HIS A 209 21.28 1.98 -10.58
N PHE A 210 20.15 1.70 -11.23
CA PHE A 210 19.88 0.39 -11.85
C PHE A 210 20.39 0.37 -13.28
N SER A 211 21.42 -0.45 -13.55
CA SER A 211 21.90 -0.73 -14.91
C SER A 211 21.19 -1.91 -15.57
N ALA A 212 20.46 -2.72 -14.78
CA ALA A 212 19.51 -3.73 -15.24
C ALA A 212 18.37 -3.87 -14.24
N LEU A 213 17.12 -3.93 -14.71
CA LEU A 213 15.92 -4.10 -13.88
C LEU A 213 14.84 -4.85 -14.67
N PRO A 214 14.95 -6.19 -14.82
CA PRO A 214 14.08 -6.94 -15.72
C PRO A 214 12.59 -6.78 -15.39
N GLU A 215 11.74 -6.76 -16.41
CA GLU A 215 10.28 -6.68 -16.26
C GLU A 215 9.66 -8.07 -16.11
N THR A 216 8.57 -8.18 -15.35
CA THR A 216 7.79 -9.41 -15.20
C THR A 216 6.34 -9.10 -14.80
N THR A 217 5.49 -10.12 -14.70
CA THR A 217 4.15 -10.00 -14.11
C THR A 217 4.03 -10.90 -12.88
N SER A 218 3.07 -10.60 -12.01
CA SER A 218 2.64 -11.55 -10.97
C SER A 218 2.05 -12.83 -11.59
N SER A 219 1.70 -13.81 -10.75
CA SER A 219 1.01 -15.01 -11.25
C SER A 219 -0.29 -14.64 -11.95
N SER A 220 -0.59 -15.33 -13.06
CA SER A 220 -1.85 -15.24 -13.80
C SER A 220 -3.04 -15.90 -13.07
N THR A 221 -2.82 -16.51 -11.90
CA THR A 221 -3.85 -17.24 -11.14
C THR A 221 -4.01 -16.75 -9.69
N ASP A 222 -3.43 -15.60 -9.34
CA ASP A 222 -3.59 -14.97 -8.02
C ASP A 222 -4.78 -13.98 -8.02
N VAL A 223 -5.11 -13.39 -6.86
CA VAL A 223 -6.23 -12.44 -6.68
C VAL A 223 -6.14 -11.21 -7.58
N TYR A 224 -4.92 -10.77 -7.90
CA TYR A 224 -4.66 -9.72 -8.89
C TYR A 224 -3.76 -10.31 -9.98
N PRO A 225 -4.34 -10.96 -11.00
CA PRO A 225 -3.57 -11.72 -11.99
C PRO A 225 -2.74 -10.80 -12.88
N ASP A 226 -1.55 -11.27 -13.25
CA ASP A 226 -0.63 -10.60 -14.20
C ASP A 226 -0.36 -9.11 -13.90
N THR A 227 -0.26 -8.76 -12.61
CA THR A 227 0.09 -7.41 -12.16
C THR A 227 1.49 -7.03 -12.69
N ALA A 228 1.55 -6.00 -13.54
CA ALA A 228 2.77 -5.53 -14.19
C ALA A 228 3.79 -4.94 -13.19
N THR A 229 5.04 -5.39 -13.28
CA THR A 229 6.12 -5.05 -12.33
C THR A 229 7.51 -5.27 -12.94
N PHE A 230 8.53 -4.99 -12.12
CA PHE A 230 9.90 -5.48 -12.27
C PHE A 230 10.12 -6.75 -11.43
N THR A 231 11.24 -7.43 -11.67
CA THR A 231 11.86 -8.39 -10.74
C THR A 231 13.24 -7.91 -10.34
N PHE A 232 13.62 -8.16 -9.09
CA PHE A 232 15.01 -7.92 -8.67
C PHE A 232 15.94 -9.08 -9.00
N TYR A 233 15.40 -10.25 -9.39
CA TYR A 233 16.20 -11.36 -9.89
C TYR A 233 16.87 -10.97 -11.21
N GLY A 234 18.20 -11.03 -11.27
CA GLY A 234 18.98 -10.58 -12.43
C GLY A 234 19.03 -9.05 -12.60
N SER A 235 18.53 -8.28 -11.63
CA SER A 235 18.76 -6.83 -11.59
C SER A 235 20.21 -6.51 -11.19
N SER A 236 20.67 -5.30 -11.52
CA SER A 236 21.98 -4.80 -11.14
C SER A 236 21.83 -3.37 -10.64
N TYR A 237 22.18 -3.15 -9.36
CA TYR A 237 22.07 -1.87 -8.66
C TYR A 237 23.42 -1.47 -8.07
N THR A 238 23.76 -0.18 -8.19
CA THR A 238 24.99 0.40 -7.63
C THR A 238 24.66 1.66 -6.82
N SER A 239 25.32 1.84 -5.68
CA SER A 239 25.11 2.98 -4.79
C SER A 239 26.34 3.26 -3.95
N SER A 240 26.62 4.55 -3.71
CA SER A 240 27.62 5.02 -2.76
C SER A 240 27.10 5.13 -1.31
N TYR A 241 25.79 4.92 -1.08
CA TYR A 241 25.12 5.24 0.18
C TYR A 241 24.53 4.02 0.88
N ILE A 242 24.02 3.04 0.13
CA ILE A 242 23.40 1.81 0.67
C ILE A 242 23.89 0.56 -0.06
N ASP A 243 23.71 -0.60 0.54
CA ASP A 243 23.76 -1.89 -0.14
C ASP A 243 22.33 -2.42 -0.30
N PHE A 244 21.87 -2.61 -1.54
CA PHE A 244 20.56 -3.22 -1.80
C PHE A 244 20.74 -4.73 -1.96
N VAL A 245 20.07 -5.51 -1.10
CA VAL A 245 20.17 -6.98 -1.06
C VAL A 245 18.77 -7.57 -1.28
N PRO A 246 18.34 -7.72 -2.54
CA PRO A 246 17.07 -8.36 -2.86
C PRO A 246 17.18 -9.89 -2.92
N LEU A 247 16.08 -10.54 -2.53
CA LEU A 247 15.88 -11.97 -2.69
C LEU A 247 14.45 -12.23 -3.20
N GLU A 248 14.35 -12.75 -4.43
CA GLU A 248 13.13 -13.25 -5.04
C GLU A 248 13.13 -14.79 -4.91
N VAL A 249 12.42 -15.33 -3.91
CA VAL A 249 12.56 -16.75 -3.56
C VAL A 249 11.83 -17.71 -4.51
N GLU A 250 10.79 -17.22 -5.19
CA GLU A 250 9.99 -17.98 -6.16
C GLU A 250 9.70 -17.14 -7.41
N ASP A 251 9.62 -17.80 -8.56
CA ASP A 251 9.17 -17.19 -9.82
C ASP A 251 7.65 -16.99 -9.87
N ARG A 252 7.14 -16.37 -10.94
CA ARG A 252 5.69 -16.15 -11.11
C ARG A 252 4.85 -17.43 -11.16
N ASN A 253 5.48 -18.58 -11.39
CA ASN A 253 4.87 -19.90 -11.48
C ASN A 253 5.08 -20.73 -10.20
N GLN A 254 5.47 -20.07 -9.09
CA GLN A 254 5.77 -20.68 -7.78
C GLN A 254 6.88 -21.74 -7.84
N GLN A 255 7.82 -21.60 -8.78
CA GLN A 255 9.03 -22.42 -8.83
C GLN A 255 10.14 -21.73 -8.04
N PRO A 256 10.94 -22.45 -7.23
CA PRO A 256 12.06 -21.85 -6.50
C PRO A 256 13.03 -21.12 -7.42
N LEU A 257 13.39 -19.89 -7.04
CA LEU A 257 14.20 -18.97 -7.85
C LEU A 257 15.52 -18.60 -7.16
N GLN A 258 15.47 -18.22 -5.88
CA GLN A 258 16.67 -17.99 -5.05
C GLN A 258 16.52 -18.69 -3.70
N THR A 259 17.64 -19.21 -3.18
CA THR A 259 17.72 -19.77 -1.82
C THR A 259 18.33 -18.73 -0.88
N PRO A 260 17.70 -18.39 0.26
CA PRO A 260 18.30 -17.47 1.23
C PRO A 260 19.57 -18.04 1.86
N THR A 261 20.50 -17.15 2.21
CA THR A 261 21.60 -17.50 3.13
C THR A 261 21.07 -17.72 4.55
N GLN A 262 21.92 -18.24 5.45
CA GLN A 262 21.55 -18.46 6.85
C GLN A 262 21.26 -17.13 7.58
N GLU A 263 21.95 -16.07 7.22
CA GLU A 263 21.81 -14.71 7.75
C GLU A 263 20.48 -14.10 7.30
N GLN A 264 20.19 -14.15 6.00
CA GLN A 264 18.92 -13.69 5.42
C GLN A 264 17.72 -14.43 6.02
N GLN A 265 17.80 -15.77 6.13
CA GLN A 265 16.74 -16.56 6.76
C GLN A 265 16.60 -16.22 8.26
N SER A 266 17.69 -15.90 8.96
CA SER A 266 17.66 -15.50 10.38
C SER A 266 17.05 -14.11 10.57
N LEU A 267 17.31 -13.17 9.64
CA LEU A 267 16.68 -11.85 9.60
C LEU A 267 15.17 -11.98 9.39
N VAL A 268 14.74 -12.76 8.39
CA VAL A 268 13.31 -13.05 8.12
C VAL A 268 12.66 -13.74 9.31
N ASN A 269 13.28 -14.74 9.92
CA ASN A 269 12.72 -15.42 11.10
C ASN A 269 12.55 -14.46 12.31
N ALA A 270 13.43 -13.46 12.46
CA ALA A 270 13.40 -12.51 13.56
C ALA A 270 12.40 -11.36 13.35
N LEU A 271 12.31 -10.83 12.12
CA LEU A 271 11.54 -9.62 11.79
C LEU A 271 10.27 -9.89 10.98
N ASN A 272 10.13 -11.06 10.36
CA ASN A 272 8.98 -11.48 9.56
C ASN A 272 8.65 -12.98 9.80
N PRO A 273 8.30 -13.37 11.04
CA PRO A 273 8.12 -14.78 11.41
C PRO A 273 6.96 -15.50 10.72
N SER A 274 6.08 -14.78 10.01
CA SER A 274 5.07 -15.37 9.11
C SER A 274 5.65 -15.83 7.76
N GLY A 275 6.83 -15.31 7.38
CA GLY A 275 7.43 -15.52 6.07
C GLY A 275 6.69 -14.79 4.93
N GLY A 276 5.72 -13.92 5.24
CA GLY A 276 4.86 -13.26 4.26
C GLY A 276 5.62 -12.29 3.34
N PHE A 277 5.02 -12.00 2.19
CA PHE A 277 5.60 -11.11 1.18
C PHE A 277 4.66 -9.91 0.86
N PRO A 278 5.21 -8.77 0.41
CA PRO A 278 6.64 -8.42 0.46
C PRO A 278 7.11 -8.17 1.90
N PHE A 279 8.41 -8.27 2.14
CA PHE A 279 9.04 -7.81 3.37
C PHE A 279 10.27 -6.96 3.02
N LEU A 280 10.46 -5.88 3.76
CA LEU A 280 11.56 -4.94 3.60
C LEU A 280 12.17 -4.66 4.98
N ASP A 281 13.49 -4.76 5.10
CA ASP A 281 14.25 -4.19 6.21
C ASP A 281 15.17 -3.08 5.67
N ILE A 282 15.22 -1.97 6.40
CA ILE A 282 16.08 -0.83 6.13
C ILE A 282 17.01 -0.70 7.34
N ALA A 283 18.19 -1.29 7.20
CA ALA A 283 19.32 -1.22 8.11
C ALA A 283 19.07 -1.68 9.57
N ASN A 284 18.12 -2.59 9.84
CA ASN A 284 17.56 -2.87 11.19
C ASN A 284 17.09 -1.59 11.92
N ILE A 285 16.68 -0.53 11.20
CA ILE A 285 16.14 0.72 11.75
C ILE A 285 14.62 0.76 11.51
N TYR A 286 14.21 0.46 10.28
CA TYR A 286 12.81 0.38 9.88
C TYR A 286 12.54 -0.91 9.13
N MET A 287 11.34 -1.47 9.30
CA MET A 287 10.87 -2.58 8.49
C MET A 287 9.46 -2.33 7.96
N SER A 288 9.08 -3.02 6.89
CA SER A 288 7.71 -3.10 6.39
C SER A 288 7.34 -4.54 6.02
N GLN A 289 6.07 -4.88 6.18
CA GLN A 289 5.51 -6.22 5.97
C GLN A 289 4.17 -6.10 5.22
N GLY A 290 4.00 -6.87 4.15
CA GLY A 290 2.84 -6.76 3.28
C GLY A 290 2.89 -5.52 2.40
N GLN A 291 1.80 -5.27 1.67
CA GLN A 291 1.70 -4.16 0.71
C GLN A 291 1.40 -2.80 1.37
N SER A 292 2.07 -1.77 0.86
CA SER A 292 1.73 -0.36 1.05
C SER A 292 0.89 0.18 -0.12
N VAL A 293 1.05 -0.42 -1.31
CA VAL A 293 0.33 -0.08 -2.55
C VAL A 293 -0.72 -1.16 -2.86
N ASP A 294 -1.95 -0.77 -3.18
CA ASP A 294 -3.01 -1.69 -3.60
C ASP A 294 -2.76 -2.19 -5.05
N PRO A 295 -2.53 -3.51 -5.28
CA PRO A 295 -2.33 -4.03 -6.64
C PRO A 295 -3.55 -3.86 -7.55
N GLY A 296 -4.76 -3.69 -6.98
CA GLY A 296 -5.97 -3.40 -7.75
C GLY A 296 -5.87 -2.10 -8.58
N LEU A 297 -5.03 -1.15 -8.17
CA LEU A 297 -4.73 0.07 -8.93
C LEU A 297 -3.97 -0.19 -10.25
N LEU A 298 -3.31 -1.34 -10.37
CA LEU A 298 -2.46 -1.72 -11.50
C LEU A 298 -3.14 -2.74 -12.43
N SER A 299 -4.39 -3.12 -12.14
CA SER A 299 -5.12 -4.17 -12.86
C SER A 299 -5.31 -3.86 -14.33
N GLY A 300 -4.82 -4.74 -15.20
CA GLY A 300 -4.93 -4.61 -16.66
C GLY A 300 -4.05 -3.53 -17.30
N LEU A 301 -3.12 -2.94 -16.55
CA LEU A 301 -2.17 -1.94 -17.05
C LEU A 301 -0.83 -2.57 -17.39
N SER A 302 -0.19 -2.12 -18.48
CA SER A 302 1.22 -2.45 -18.75
C SER A 302 2.16 -1.63 -17.87
N GLN A 303 3.43 -2.06 -17.78
CA GLN A 303 4.51 -1.27 -17.16
C GLN A 303 4.58 0.14 -17.74
N LYS A 304 4.32 0.30 -19.05
CA LYS A 304 4.30 1.58 -19.74
C LYS A 304 3.13 2.47 -19.32
N ASP A 305 1.93 1.92 -19.17
CA ASP A 305 0.76 2.65 -18.69
C ASP A 305 0.94 3.13 -17.24
N ILE A 306 1.53 2.26 -16.39
CA ILE A 306 1.88 2.60 -15.01
C ILE A 306 2.92 3.73 -15.00
N ALA A 307 4.01 3.61 -15.77
CA ALA A 307 5.04 4.63 -15.89
C ALA A 307 4.48 5.98 -16.37
N ILE A 308 3.59 6.00 -17.37
CA ILE A 308 2.90 7.21 -17.83
C ILE A 308 2.06 7.81 -16.70
N GLN A 309 1.27 6.99 -15.98
CA GLN A 309 0.45 7.48 -14.86
C GLN A 309 1.29 8.01 -13.70
N LEU A 310 2.50 7.49 -13.46
CA LEU A 310 3.44 7.99 -12.45
C LEU A 310 3.91 9.43 -12.70
N THR A 311 3.89 9.92 -13.95
CA THR A 311 4.28 11.30 -14.29
C THR A 311 3.20 12.36 -14.00
N ASN A 312 2.02 11.95 -13.52
CA ASN A 312 0.88 12.84 -13.34
C ASN A 312 0.37 12.83 -11.89
N SER A 313 0.69 13.88 -11.13
CA SER A 313 0.30 14.09 -9.71
C SER A 313 -1.18 13.89 -9.38
N SER A 314 -2.08 13.95 -10.36
CA SER A 314 -3.52 13.78 -10.13
C SER A 314 -3.94 12.30 -9.99
N THR A 315 -3.20 11.35 -10.57
CA THR A 315 -3.58 9.93 -10.63
C THR A 315 -3.52 9.26 -9.24
N SER A 316 -4.35 8.24 -9.04
CA SER A 316 -4.28 7.36 -7.85
C SER A 316 -2.96 6.59 -7.80
N ILE A 317 -2.44 6.17 -8.96
CA ILE A 317 -1.16 5.46 -9.11
C ILE A 317 0.01 6.34 -8.64
N SER A 318 0.15 7.58 -9.15
CA SER A 318 1.16 8.53 -8.66
C SER A 318 1.07 8.73 -7.16
N LYS A 319 -0.14 9.02 -6.64
CA LYS A 319 -0.32 9.27 -5.19
C LYS A 319 0.06 8.06 -4.34
N SER A 320 -0.34 6.85 -4.73
CA SER A 320 -0.02 5.65 -3.94
C SER A 320 1.46 5.30 -4.03
N ILE A 321 2.00 5.09 -5.23
CA ILE A 321 3.38 4.64 -5.42
C ILE A 321 4.39 5.71 -4.98
N LEU A 322 4.24 6.96 -5.44
CA LEU A 322 5.22 8.01 -5.10
C LEU A 322 5.10 8.46 -3.63
N GLY A 323 3.91 8.35 -3.04
CA GLY A 323 3.70 8.55 -1.61
C GLY A 323 4.47 7.53 -0.75
N VAL A 324 4.39 6.24 -1.11
CA VAL A 324 5.17 5.18 -0.46
C VAL A 324 6.67 5.35 -0.74
N ALA A 325 7.08 5.65 -1.98
CA ALA A 325 8.47 5.89 -2.34
C ALA A 325 9.11 7.03 -1.52
N ASN A 326 8.33 8.05 -1.15
CA ASN A 326 8.78 9.14 -0.28
C ASN A 326 8.94 8.71 1.20
N TYR A 327 8.10 7.81 1.72
CA TYR A 327 8.33 7.19 3.04
C TYR A 327 9.59 6.32 3.03
N LEU A 328 9.78 5.49 2.01
CA LEU A 328 10.98 4.66 1.86
C LEU A 328 12.25 5.52 1.72
N THR A 329 12.17 6.63 0.96
CA THR A 329 13.25 7.63 0.87
C THR A 329 13.61 8.20 2.24
N ALA A 330 12.63 8.62 3.03
CA ALA A 330 12.89 9.18 4.36
C ALA A 330 13.54 8.15 5.31
N ALA A 331 13.11 6.88 5.26
CA ALA A 331 13.75 5.81 6.03
C ALA A 331 15.21 5.55 5.61
N ILE A 332 15.49 5.58 4.30
CA ILE A 332 16.87 5.46 3.80
C ILE A 332 17.69 6.69 4.19
N CYS A 333 17.12 7.89 4.26
CA CYS A 333 17.81 9.09 4.79
C CYS A 333 18.24 8.92 6.26
N VAL A 334 17.39 8.39 7.13
CA VAL A 334 17.78 8.04 8.51
C VAL A 334 18.88 6.97 8.52
N ALA A 335 18.78 5.95 7.66
CA ALA A 335 19.80 4.90 7.57
C ALA A 335 21.17 5.39 7.06
N THR A 336 21.17 6.39 6.18
CA THR A 336 22.39 6.97 5.56
C THR A 336 22.95 8.18 6.32
N ASN A 337 22.30 8.59 7.42
CA ASN A 337 22.61 9.82 8.16
C ASN A 337 22.55 11.06 7.25
N ASP A 338 21.40 11.25 6.59
CA ASP A 338 21.09 12.36 5.67
C ASP A 338 21.93 12.41 4.37
N GLN A 339 22.30 11.26 3.79
CA GLN A 339 23.09 11.21 2.56
C GLN A 339 22.42 10.43 1.40
N PRO A 340 22.37 11.00 0.18
CA PRO A 340 22.93 12.29 -0.22
C PRO A 340 22.10 13.48 0.26
N ALA A 341 22.78 14.57 0.62
CA ALA A 341 22.14 15.79 1.07
C ALA A 341 21.13 16.38 0.04
N SER A 342 21.34 16.17 -1.26
CA SER A 342 20.42 16.58 -2.34
C SER A 342 19.06 15.89 -2.28
N VAL A 343 18.98 14.72 -1.65
CA VAL A 343 17.75 13.94 -1.43
C VAL A 343 17.22 14.18 -0.04
N CYS A 344 18.06 14.05 0.99
CA CYS A 344 17.63 14.01 2.38
C CYS A 344 17.36 15.38 2.99
N LYS A 345 18.02 16.45 2.51
CA LYS A 345 17.72 17.82 2.95
C LYS A 345 16.56 18.47 2.20
N ALA A 346 15.90 17.75 1.30
CA ALA A 346 14.66 18.23 0.68
C ALA A 346 13.57 18.36 1.75
N THR A 347 12.95 19.54 1.86
CA THR A 347 12.04 19.89 2.97
C THR A 347 10.87 18.93 3.12
N PHE A 348 10.33 18.40 2.01
CA PHE A 348 9.26 17.41 2.05
C PHE A 348 9.72 16.05 2.60
N ILE A 349 10.95 15.60 2.31
CA ILE A 349 11.52 14.38 2.88
C ILE A 349 11.74 14.56 4.39
N GLN A 350 12.35 15.68 4.83
CA GLN A 350 12.50 15.97 6.27
C GLN A 350 11.16 16.11 7.01
N SER A 351 10.09 16.51 6.31
CA SER A 351 8.73 16.54 6.87
C SER A 351 8.13 15.14 7.03
N ILE A 352 8.50 14.20 6.15
CA ILE A 352 8.05 12.79 6.20
C ILE A 352 8.87 12.00 7.21
N GLU A 353 10.18 12.27 7.32
CA GLU A 353 11.06 11.68 8.33
C GLU A 353 10.55 11.91 9.75
N LYS A 354 10.06 13.11 10.05
CA LYS A 354 9.44 13.46 11.35
C LYS A 354 8.14 12.70 11.65
N GLN A 355 7.55 12.04 10.65
CA GLN A 355 6.37 11.17 10.79
C GLN A 355 6.75 9.68 10.93
N LEU A 356 8.04 9.34 10.81
CA LEU A 356 8.50 7.97 11.02
C LEU A 356 8.48 7.61 12.51
N PRO A 357 8.29 6.33 12.86
CA PRO A 357 8.47 5.87 14.23
C PRO A 357 9.84 6.26 14.78
N ARG A 358 9.89 6.67 16.05
CA ARG A 358 11.18 6.95 16.71
C ARG A 358 11.89 5.64 16.98
N VAL A 359 13.13 5.54 16.52
CA VAL A 359 13.97 4.36 16.74
C VAL A 359 14.89 4.62 17.91
N ALA A 360 14.69 3.87 18.99
CA ALA A 360 15.71 3.71 20.02
C ALA A 360 16.77 2.76 19.47
N LEU A 361 17.80 3.32 18.82
CA LEU A 361 18.99 2.55 18.43
C LEU A 361 19.55 1.87 19.70
N ALA A 362 19.90 0.59 19.58
CA ALA A 362 20.55 -0.11 20.68
C ALA A 362 21.79 0.68 21.11
N ASN A 363 21.90 0.97 22.41
CA ASN A 363 22.99 1.79 22.95
C ASN A 363 24.33 1.27 22.43
N SER A 364 24.93 1.99 21.49
CA SER A 364 26.32 1.83 21.11
C SER A 364 27.14 2.29 22.33
N GLY A 365 27.34 1.35 23.26
CA GLY A 365 28.06 1.58 24.48
C GLY A 365 29.40 2.21 24.14
N ARG A 366 29.68 3.37 24.75
CA ARG A 366 30.98 4.04 24.58
C ARG A 366 32.08 3.16 25.17
N THR A 367 32.58 2.19 24.41
CA THR A 367 33.99 1.82 24.43
C THR A 367 34.76 3.00 23.88
N ALA A 368 34.86 4.04 24.71
CA ALA A 368 35.79 5.12 24.51
C ALA A 368 37.19 4.49 24.55
N PHE A 369 37.76 4.23 23.38
CA PHE A 369 39.20 4.12 23.25
C PHE A 369 39.78 5.48 23.62
N SER A 370 40.04 5.63 24.93
CA SER A 370 40.87 6.70 25.45
C SER A 370 42.27 6.47 24.92
N LEU A 371 42.57 7.07 23.77
CA LEU A 371 43.94 7.29 23.32
C LEU A 371 44.57 8.25 24.32
N ALA A 372 45.11 7.68 25.40
CA ALA A 372 46.00 8.40 26.30
C ALA A 372 47.16 8.91 25.44
N PRO A 373 47.44 10.23 25.44
CA PRO A 373 48.60 10.75 24.73
C PRO A 373 49.86 10.17 25.39
N LEU A 374 50.70 9.53 24.58
CA LEU A 374 52.04 9.12 25.01
C LEU A 374 52.84 10.39 25.32
N THR A 375 52.98 10.71 26.59
CA THR A 375 53.97 11.69 27.05
C THR A 375 55.36 11.11 26.86
N GLU A 376 56.17 11.74 26.01
CA GLU A 376 57.57 11.37 25.82
C GLU A 376 58.38 11.63 27.11
N GLY A 377 58.47 10.60 27.95
CA GLY A 377 59.30 10.58 29.14
C GLY A 377 60.77 10.37 28.78
N THR A 378 61.54 11.46 28.86
CA THR A 378 62.97 11.55 29.17
C THR A 378 63.80 10.25 29.10
N LEU A 379 64.65 10.14 28.08
CA LEU A 379 65.73 9.15 28.02
C LEU A 379 66.73 9.32 29.19
N PRO A 380 67.05 8.27 29.96
CA PRO A 380 68.13 8.34 30.94
C PRO A 380 69.50 8.30 30.25
N ALA A 381 70.38 9.22 30.65
CA ALA A 381 71.71 9.37 30.07
C ALA A 381 72.65 8.20 30.38
N GLN A 382 73.56 7.92 29.44
CA GLN A 382 74.46 6.76 29.47
C GLN A 382 75.43 6.75 30.67
N SER A 383 75.49 5.62 31.37
CA SER A 383 76.55 5.30 32.33
C SER A 383 77.86 4.99 31.59
N ARG A 384 78.81 5.95 31.63
CA ARG A 384 80.16 5.74 31.09
C ARG A 384 80.93 4.72 31.93
N LEU A 385 81.17 3.53 31.37
CA LEU A 385 82.18 2.60 31.88
C LEU A 385 83.58 3.19 31.60
N ARG A 386 84.28 3.63 32.67
CA ARG A 386 85.74 3.80 32.61
C ARG A 386 86.38 2.42 32.64
N LEU A 387 87.26 2.13 31.69
CA LEU A 387 88.15 0.98 31.75
C LEU A 387 89.61 1.46 31.57
N ASP A 388 90.20 1.93 32.66
CA ASP A 388 91.65 2.10 32.74
C ASP A 388 92.30 0.73 32.98
N LYS A 389 93.09 0.24 32.02
CA LYS A 389 94.24 -0.62 32.33
C LYS A 389 95.28 -0.63 31.23
N ARG A 390 96.50 -0.25 31.62
CA ARG A 390 97.76 -0.37 30.86
C ARG A 390 98.05 -1.82 30.51
N ALA A 391 98.61 -2.08 29.32
CA ALA A 391 99.73 -3.01 29.13
C ALA A 391 100.29 -2.92 27.69
N ILE A 392 101.61 -2.71 27.60
CA ILE A 392 102.51 -2.84 26.42
C ILE A 392 102.25 -1.84 25.29
#